data_AF-A0A975DKK6-F1
#
_entry.id   AF-A0A975DKK6-F1
#
_cell.length_a   1.000
_cell.length_b   1.000
_cell.length_c   1.000
_cell.angle_alpha   90.00
_cell.angle_beta   90.00
_cell.angle_gamma   90.00
#
_symmetry.space_group_name_H-M   'P 1'
#
loop_
_entity.id
_entity.type
_entity.pdbx_description
1 polymer ?
#
loop_
_entity_poly.entity_id
_entity_poly.type
_entity_poly.pdbx_seq_one_letter_code
_entity_poly.pdbx_strand_id
1 'polypeptide(L)'
;MSLKLTLTMRDVPDKEVLIAAAEGEYRANAWLKLSTLTLSNVTLEAPLQALTLKVEHMQPRAEEARDLFSAKRKGLTAKALLSILQAKLGKDAVRGVCVTDDPRPEFATQYVAPLSESQTSLDSVLLRPTFLFPTPKPLSQQVVIVHGPERLTTGWWDGQPQVRDYFIARDTQGCWLWIFRTETQRWFMHGMFS
;
A
#
# COMPACT_ATOMS: atom_id res chain seq x y z
N MET A 1 3.40 2.93 -20.77
CA MET A 1 3.28 2.29 -22.11
C MET A 1 2.52 0.97 -21.93
N SER A 2 1.62 0.58 -22.83
CA SER A 2 0.83 -0.66 -22.70
C SER A 2 0.86 -1.53 -23.95
N LEU A 3 0.90 -2.84 -23.72
CA LEU A 3 0.65 -3.89 -24.70
C LEU A 3 -0.69 -4.53 -24.42
N LYS A 4 -1.53 -4.63 -25.44
CA LYS A 4 -2.79 -5.36 -25.42
C LYS A 4 -2.59 -6.71 -26.11
N LEU A 5 -2.71 -7.78 -25.34
CA LEU A 5 -2.66 -9.15 -25.84
C LEU A 5 -4.08 -9.71 -25.92
N THR A 6 -4.50 -10.14 -27.10
CA THR A 6 -5.82 -10.76 -27.35
C THR A 6 -5.62 -12.25 -27.56
N LEU A 7 -6.28 -13.06 -26.73
CA LEU A 7 -6.25 -14.51 -26.75
C LEU A 7 -7.51 -15.01 -27.45
N THR A 8 -7.37 -15.50 -28.68
CA THR A 8 -8.50 -16.07 -29.43
C THR A 8 -8.56 -17.56 -29.16
N MET A 9 -9.68 -18.02 -28.63
CA MET A 9 -9.90 -19.39 -28.16
C MET A 9 -11.07 -20.02 -28.91
N ARG A 10 -11.05 -21.35 -29.03
CA ARG A 10 -12.10 -22.07 -29.76
C ARG A 10 -13.45 -21.95 -29.07
N ASP A 11 -14.49 -21.58 -29.82
CA ASP A 11 -15.91 -21.57 -29.41
C ASP A 11 -16.22 -20.71 -28.17
N VAL A 12 -15.34 -19.79 -27.80
CA VAL A 12 -15.50 -18.83 -26.69
C VAL A 12 -15.05 -17.43 -27.13
N PRO A 13 -15.57 -16.35 -26.51
CA PRO A 13 -15.14 -15.00 -26.86
C PRO A 13 -13.65 -14.76 -26.58
N ASP A 14 -13.07 -13.86 -27.36
CA ASP A 14 -11.68 -13.42 -27.18
C ASP A 14 -11.45 -12.87 -25.77
N LYS A 15 -10.34 -13.25 -25.16
CA LYS A 15 -9.92 -12.74 -23.85
C LYS A 15 -8.82 -11.72 -24.02
N GLU A 16 -9.07 -10.51 -23.55
CA GLU A 16 -8.10 -9.41 -23.62
C GLU A 16 -7.30 -9.31 -22.32
N VAL A 17 -5.97 -9.21 -22.46
CA VAL A 17 -5.03 -9.07 -21.36
C VAL A 17 -4.20 -7.82 -21.58
N LEU A 18 -4.32 -6.86 -20.67
CA LEU A 18 -3.55 -5.62 -20.71
C LEU A 18 -2.27 -5.76 -19.89
N ILE A 19 -1.13 -5.61 -20.55
CA ILE A 19 0.20 -5.64 -19.93
C ILE A 19 0.73 -4.21 -19.96
N ALA A 20 0.88 -3.60 -18.78
CA ALA A 20 1.31 -2.21 -18.66
C ALA A 20 2.68 -2.11 -17.99
N ALA A 21 3.51 -1.20 -18.51
CA ALA A 21 4.73 -0.74 -17.87
C ALA A 21 4.53 0.70 -17.37
N ALA A 22 4.93 0.96 -16.11
CA ALA A 22 4.83 2.26 -15.45
C ALA A 22 5.85 3.29 -15.97
N GLU A 23 6.87 2.84 -16.71
CA GLU A 23 7.82 3.67 -17.46
C GLU A 23 7.80 3.27 -18.94
N GLY A 24 8.41 4.10 -19.80
CA GLY A 24 8.65 3.73 -21.20
C GLY A 24 9.63 2.56 -21.26
N GLU A 25 9.22 1.43 -21.83
CA GLU A 25 10.04 0.22 -21.94
C GLU A 25 10.19 -0.20 -23.40
N TYR A 26 11.43 -0.36 -23.85
CA TYR A 26 11.78 -0.71 -25.23
C TYR A 26 12.40 -2.10 -25.35
N ARG A 27 12.81 -2.73 -24.24
CA ARG A 27 13.52 -4.01 -24.24
C ARG A 27 12.54 -5.18 -24.31
N ALA A 28 12.70 -6.03 -25.32
CA ALA A 28 11.89 -7.23 -25.49
C ALA A 28 11.93 -8.15 -24.24
N ASN A 29 13.10 -8.33 -23.62
CA ASN A 29 13.23 -9.16 -22.42
C ASN A 29 12.41 -8.64 -21.22
N ALA A 30 12.26 -7.33 -21.08
CA ALA A 30 11.45 -6.74 -20.01
C ALA A 30 9.95 -6.99 -20.26
N TRP A 31 9.50 -6.78 -21.50
CA TRP A 31 8.13 -7.09 -21.92
C TRP A 31 7.81 -8.58 -21.82
N LEU A 32 8.74 -9.46 -22.18
CA LEU A 32 8.58 -10.90 -22.01
C LEU A 32 8.38 -11.25 -20.54
N LYS A 33 9.21 -10.70 -19.64
CA LYS A 33 9.08 -10.92 -18.19
C LYS A 33 7.72 -10.48 -17.65
N LEU A 34 7.25 -9.28 -18.04
CA LEU A 34 5.93 -8.79 -17.65
C LEU A 34 4.81 -9.68 -18.22
N SER A 35 4.91 -10.07 -19.49
CA SER A 35 3.93 -10.93 -20.16
C SER A 35 3.81 -12.30 -19.49
N THR A 36 4.94 -12.92 -19.15
CA THR A 36 4.95 -14.22 -18.44
C THR A 36 4.27 -14.11 -17.07
N LEU A 37 4.53 -13.04 -16.33
CA LEU A 37 3.91 -12.80 -15.01
C LEU A 37 2.41 -12.53 -15.12
N THR A 38 1.98 -11.74 -16.11
CA THR A 38 0.56 -11.47 -16.30
C THR A 38 -0.17 -12.73 -16.75
N LEU A 39 0.39 -13.49 -17.70
CA LEU A 39 -0.20 -14.72 -18.22
C LEU A 39 -0.24 -15.86 -17.20
N SER A 40 0.65 -15.90 -16.21
CA SER A 40 0.58 -16.93 -15.16
C SER A 40 -0.69 -16.83 -14.30
N ASN A 41 -1.34 -15.65 -14.28
CA ASN A 41 -2.60 -15.43 -13.59
C ASN A 41 -3.82 -15.56 -14.51
N VAL A 42 -3.63 -15.90 -15.80
CA VAL A 42 -4.72 -16.01 -16.78
C VAL A 42 -5.13 -17.47 -16.91
N THR A 43 -6.39 -17.75 -16.59
CA THR A 43 -7.02 -19.05 -16.88
C THR A 43 -7.53 -19.08 -18.32
N LEU A 44 -7.29 -20.21 -18.99
CA LEU A 44 -7.81 -20.50 -20.33
C LEU A 44 -9.02 -21.43 -20.19
N GLU A 45 -10.14 -21.03 -20.78
CA GLU A 45 -11.40 -21.79 -20.73
C GLU A 45 -11.54 -22.76 -21.91
N ALA A 46 -10.75 -22.56 -22.96
CA ALA A 46 -10.71 -23.40 -24.14
C ALA A 46 -9.31 -23.37 -24.79
N PRO A 47 -9.01 -24.30 -25.73
CA PRO A 47 -7.75 -24.29 -26.46
C PRO A 47 -7.55 -22.98 -27.23
N LEU A 48 -6.37 -22.40 -27.06
CA LEU A 48 -5.94 -21.18 -27.74
C LEU A 48 -5.67 -21.46 -29.22
N GLN A 49 -6.25 -20.64 -30.12
CA GLN A 49 -6.10 -20.75 -31.57
C GLN A 49 -5.18 -19.67 -32.14
N ALA A 50 -5.21 -18.46 -31.58
CA ALA A 50 -4.38 -17.35 -32.03
C ALA A 50 -4.03 -16.39 -30.89
N LEU A 51 -2.92 -15.65 -31.09
CA LEU A 51 -2.45 -14.59 -30.21
C LEU A 51 -2.27 -13.32 -31.03
N THR A 52 -2.92 -12.23 -30.64
CA THR A 52 -2.72 -10.91 -31.25
C THR A 52 -2.11 -9.96 -30.25
N LEU A 53 -0.93 -9.43 -30.54
CA LEU A 53 -0.26 -8.42 -29.73
C LEU A 53 -0.37 -7.05 -30.40
N LYS A 54 -0.95 -6.08 -29.70
CA LYS A 54 -1.09 -4.70 -30.17
C LYS A 54 -0.44 -3.74 -29.19
N VAL A 55 0.33 -2.79 -29.70
CA VAL A 55 0.83 -1.66 -28.92
C VAL A 55 -0.22 -0.55 -28.95
N GLU A 56 -0.68 -0.09 -27.79
CA GLU A 56 -1.71 0.96 -27.74
C GLU A 56 -1.11 2.36 -27.85
N HIS A 57 0.04 2.57 -27.22
CA HIS A 57 0.70 3.87 -27.17
C HIS A 57 2.20 3.72 -27.38
N MET A 58 2.75 4.47 -28.33
CA MET A 58 4.18 4.61 -28.54
C MET A 58 4.60 6.04 -28.23
N GLN A 59 5.78 6.20 -27.64
CA GLN A 59 6.36 7.51 -27.35
C GLN A 59 7.80 7.57 -27.88
N PRO A 60 8.25 8.73 -28.38
CA PRO A 60 9.65 8.93 -28.74
C PRO A 60 10.54 8.69 -27.53
N ARG A 61 11.64 7.99 -27.74
CA ARG A 61 12.64 7.79 -26.68
C ARG A 61 13.40 9.09 -26.49
N ALA A 62 13.13 9.79 -25.39
CA ALA A 62 14.03 10.84 -24.94
C ALA A 62 15.37 10.20 -24.56
N GLU A 63 16.46 10.66 -25.16
CA GLU A 63 17.79 10.31 -24.67
C GLU A 63 17.96 10.96 -23.31
N GLU A 64 17.97 10.16 -22.25
CA GLU A 64 18.49 10.63 -20.97
C GLU A 64 19.91 11.13 -21.23
N ALA A 65 20.14 12.43 -21.03
CA ALA A 65 21.46 13.03 -21.13
C ALA A 65 22.40 12.20 -20.24
N ARG A 66 23.23 11.39 -20.89
CA ARG A 66 24.10 10.44 -20.20
C ARG A 66 25.21 11.26 -19.57
N ASP A 67 25.04 11.61 -18.31
CA ASP A 67 26.18 12.00 -17.50
C ASP A 67 27.11 10.78 -17.39
N LEU A 68 28.26 10.86 -18.07
CA LEU A 68 29.33 9.85 -18.09
C LEU A 68 29.81 9.48 -16.68
N PHE A 69 29.62 10.36 -15.70
CA PHE A 69 30.06 10.22 -14.32
C PHE A 69 28.94 9.89 -13.34
N SER A 70 27.67 9.88 -13.79
CA SER A 70 26.57 9.38 -12.98
C SER A 70 26.74 7.86 -12.85
N ALA A 71 27.20 7.42 -11.68
CA ALA A 71 27.35 6.01 -11.37
C ALA A 71 26.03 5.31 -11.69
N LYS A 72 26.03 4.44 -12.72
CA LYS A 72 24.88 3.63 -13.11
C LYS A 72 24.31 2.99 -11.85
N ARG A 73 23.16 3.47 -11.38
CA ARG A 73 22.32 2.66 -10.48
C ARG A 73 21.86 1.47 -11.32
N LYS A 74 22.65 0.38 -11.32
CA LYS A 74 22.30 -0.94 -11.89
C LYS A 74 21.17 -1.61 -11.08
N GLY A 75 20.25 -0.80 -10.54
CA GLY A 75 19.10 -1.23 -9.77
C GLY A 75 17.83 -1.10 -10.60
N LEU A 76 16.83 -1.85 -10.19
CA LEU A 76 15.49 -1.76 -10.75
C LEU A 76 14.86 -0.42 -10.27
N THR A 77 14.30 0.39 -11.19
CA THR A 77 13.64 1.65 -10.82
C THR A 77 12.39 1.37 -9.99
N ALA A 78 11.96 2.32 -9.15
CA ALA A 78 10.76 2.15 -8.34
C ALA A 78 9.50 1.88 -9.20
N LYS A 79 9.39 2.54 -10.36
CA LYS A 79 8.30 2.32 -11.31
C LYS A 79 8.42 0.99 -12.04
N ALA A 80 9.63 0.53 -12.40
CA ALA A 80 9.81 -0.81 -12.94
C ALA A 80 9.41 -1.88 -11.91
N LEU A 81 9.71 -1.68 -10.63
CA LEU A 81 9.34 -2.61 -9.55
C LEU A 81 7.83 -2.66 -9.40
N LEU A 82 7.20 -1.48 -9.39
CA LEU A 82 5.75 -1.34 -9.35
C LEU A 82 5.08 -2.10 -10.50
N SER A 83 5.62 -1.99 -11.72
CA SER A 83 5.11 -2.71 -12.90
C SER A 83 5.15 -4.22 -12.70
N ILE A 84 6.26 -4.75 -12.17
CA ILE A 84 6.42 -6.18 -11.87
C ILE A 84 5.42 -6.63 -10.81
N LEU A 85 5.28 -5.86 -9.72
CA LEU A 85 4.35 -6.19 -8.63
C LEU A 85 2.90 -6.16 -9.11
N GLN A 86 2.50 -5.14 -9.88
CA GLN A 86 1.15 -5.04 -10.44
C GLN A 86 0.86 -6.13 -11.47
N ALA A 87 1.85 -6.51 -12.29
CA ALA A 87 1.71 -7.63 -13.23
C ALA A 87 1.49 -8.97 -12.51
N LYS A 88 2.13 -9.17 -11.34
CA LYS A 88 2.08 -10.42 -10.57
C LYS A 88 0.90 -10.51 -9.60
N LEU A 89 0.55 -9.41 -8.93
CA LEU A 89 -0.47 -9.37 -7.87
C LEU A 89 -1.79 -8.75 -8.33
N GLY A 90 -1.80 -8.08 -9.49
CA GLY A 90 -2.91 -7.24 -9.93
C GLY A 90 -2.73 -5.78 -9.52
N LYS A 91 -3.41 -4.88 -10.25
CA LYS A 91 -3.31 -3.43 -10.01
C LYS A 91 -3.84 -3.01 -8.64
N ASP A 92 -4.95 -3.62 -8.20
CA ASP A 92 -5.61 -3.26 -6.92
C ASP A 92 -4.89 -3.82 -5.68
N ALA A 93 -4.08 -4.86 -5.86
CA ALA A 93 -3.33 -5.49 -4.78
C ALA A 93 -2.06 -4.71 -4.38
N VAL A 94 -1.64 -3.72 -5.17
CA VAL A 94 -0.46 -2.90 -4.89
C VAL A 94 -0.91 -1.48 -4.57
N ARG A 95 -0.72 -1.07 -3.31
CA ARG A 95 -1.12 0.24 -2.78
C ARG A 95 0.08 0.94 -2.16
N GLY A 96 0.08 2.27 -2.22
CA GLY A 96 0.95 3.11 -1.41
C GLY A 96 0.32 3.41 -0.05
N VAL A 97 1.11 3.91 0.90
CA VAL A 97 0.63 4.39 2.20
C VAL A 97 1.02 5.85 2.33
N CYS A 98 0.09 6.69 2.79
CA CYS A 98 0.29 8.10 3.06
C CYS A 98 -0.18 8.42 4.48
N VAL A 99 0.48 9.38 5.11
CA VAL A 99 0.03 9.97 6.37
C VAL A 99 -1.08 10.97 6.07
N THR A 100 -2.02 11.11 6.98
CA THR A 100 -3.08 12.12 6.91
C THR A 100 -2.96 13.07 8.12
N ASP A 101 -3.66 14.20 8.05
CA ASP A 101 -3.72 15.15 9.18
C ASP A 101 -4.74 14.72 10.25
N ASP A 102 -5.38 13.55 10.09
CA ASP A 102 -6.32 13.05 11.09
C ASP A 102 -5.55 12.51 12.31
N PRO A 103 -5.76 13.08 13.51
CA PRO A 103 -5.03 12.64 14.69
C PRO A 103 -5.49 11.27 15.20
N ARG A 104 -6.63 10.75 14.73
CA ARG A 104 -7.17 9.43 15.13
C ARG A 104 -6.26 8.33 14.60
N PRO A 105 -5.79 7.39 15.44
CA PRO A 105 -4.83 6.35 15.02
C PRO A 105 -5.33 5.49 13.85
N GLU A 106 -6.63 5.27 13.77
CA GLU A 106 -7.30 4.49 12.72
C GLU A 106 -7.32 5.21 11.37
N PHE A 107 -7.17 6.54 11.36
CA PHE A 107 -7.27 7.39 10.17
C PHE A 107 -5.98 8.15 9.85
N ALA A 108 -4.99 8.11 10.75
CA ALA A 108 -3.70 8.79 10.61
C ALA A 108 -2.89 8.31 9.39
N THR A 109 -3.26 7.16 8.80
CA THR A 109 -2.70 6.70 7.53
C THR A 109 -3.82 6.20 6.61
N GLN A 110 -3.59 6.30 5.30
CA GLN A 110 -4.52 5.80 4.30
C GLN A 110 -3.80 5.16 3.11
N TYR A 111 -4.49 4.23 2.45
CA TYR A 111 -3.99 3.61 1.23
C TYR A 111 -4.20 4.49 0.01
N VAL A 112 -3.11 4.91 -0.63
CA VAL A 112 -3.10 5.75 -1.83
C VAL A 112 -2.57 5.00 -3.05
N ALA A 113 -2.58 5.65 -4.22
CA ALA A 113 -1.91 5.09 -5.39
C ALA A 113 -0.40 4.94 -5.12
N PRO A 114 0.24 3.85 -5.57
CA PRO A 114 1.68 3.65 -5.37
C PRO A 114 2.49 4.81 -5.95
N LEU A 115 3.57 5.19 -5.26
CA LEU A 115 4.46 6.29 -5.64
C LEU A 115 3.78 7.67 -5.71
N SER A 116 2.63 7.85 -5.04
CA SER A 116 2.08 9.18 -4.80
C SER A 116 2.98 9.95 -3.86
N GLU A 117 3.19 11.23 -4.14
CA GLU A 117 3.94 12.12 -3.25
C GLU A 117 3.09 12.46 -2.02
N SER A 118 3.64 12.25 -0.83
CA SER A 118 3.03 12.68 0.43
C SER A 118 3.53 14.10 0.74
N GLN A 119 2.60 15.03 0.94
CA GLN A 119 2.93 16.42 1.26
C GLN A 119 2.98 16.69 2.77
N THR A 120 2.55 15.74 3.60
CA THR A 120 2.48 15.92 5.05
C THR A 120 3.86 15.77 5.70
N SER A 121 4.31 16.80 6.40
CA SER A 121 5.50 16.77 7.24
C SER A 121 5.23 16.01 8.54
N LEU A 122 6.15 15.11 8.92
CA LEU A 122 6.11 14.37 10.19
C LEU A 122 6.63 15.26 11.32
N ASP A 123 5.92 16.34 11.65
CA ASP A 123 6.43 17.35 12.58
C ASP A 123 6.21 17.02 14.06
N SER A 124 5.74 15.82 14.40
CA SER A 124 5.58 15.40 15.81
C SER A 124 6.04 13.96 16.07
N VAL A 125 6.94 13.80 17.03
CA VAL A 125 7.32 12.50 17.58
C VAL A 125 6.24 12.08 18.59
N LEU A 126 5.16 11.48 18.09
CA LEU A 126 4.11 10.90 18.94
C LEU A 126 4.54 9.50 19.37
N LEU A 127 4.44 9.19 20.67
CA LEU A 127 4.74 7.86 21.23
C LEU A 127 3.57 6.90 20.98
N ARG A 128 3.37 6.55 19.71
CA ARG A 128 2.33 5.62 19.25
C ARG A 128 2.92 4.25 18.92
N PRO A 129 2.18 3.16 19.15
CA PRO A 129 2.66 1.81 18.89
C PRO A 129 2.78 1.54 17.37
N THR A 130 3.69 0.64 17.00
CA THR A 130 3.81 0.14 15.62
C THR A 130 2.68 -0.81 15.26
N PHE A 131 2.15 -1.54 16.24
CA PHE A 131 1.05 -2.49 16.05
C PHE A 131 -0.25 -1.95 16.65
N LEU A 132 -1.24 -1.72 15.79
CA LEU A 132 -2.58 -1.28 16.16
C LEU A 132 -3.60 -2.40 15.90
N PHE A 133 -4.51 -2.63 16.86
CA PHE A 133 -5.63 -3.53 16.63
C PHE A 133 -6.66 -2.85 15.70
N PRO A 134 -7.26 -3.58 14.74
CA PRO A 134 -8.32 -3.04 13.90
C PRO A 134 -9.52 -2.48 14.68
N THR A 135 -9.79 -3.06 15.85
CA THR A 135 -10.82 -2.60 16.78
C THR A 135 -10.26 -2.65 18.21
N PRO A 136 -10.43 -1.58 19.01
CA PRO A 136 -10.05 -1.58 20.42
C PRO A 136 -10.72 -2.72 21.19
N LYS A 137 -9.96 -3.39 22.06
CA LYS A 137 -10.44 -4.49 22.91
C LYS A 137 -10.63 -4.01 24.34
N PRO A 138 -11.68 -4.40 25.08
CA PRO A 138 -11.81 -4.07 26.50
C PRO A 138 -10.56 -4.51 27.27
N LEU A 139 -10.06 -3.65 28.16
CA LEU A 139 -8.90 -3.98 28.98
C LEU A 139 -9.31 -4.95 30.09
N SER A 140 -8.95 -6.23 29.95
CA SER A 140 -9.28 -7.29 30.91
C SER A 140 -8.15 -7.63 31.88
N GLN A 141 -6.92 -7.21 31.57
CA GLN A 141 -5.72 -7.55 32.33
C GLN A 141 -5.27 -6.39 33.21
N GLN A 142 -4.57 -6.73 34.29
CA GLN A 142 -3.98 -5.73 35.17
C GLN A 142 -2.76 -5.11 34.50
N VAL A 143 -2.70 -3.78 34.55
CA VAL A 143 -1.62 -2.99 33.96
C VAL A 143 -1.21 -1.86 34.89
N VAL A 144 0.04 -1.44 34.77
CA VAL A 144 0.58 -0.25 35.43
C VAL A 144 0.76 0.81 34.36
N ILE A 145 0.13 1.97 34.52
CA ILE A 145 0.32 3.11 33.63
C ILE A 145 1.73 3.67 33.86
N VAL A 146 2.46 3.88 32.76
CA VAL A 146 3.83 4.38 32.77
C VAL A 146 3.93 5.77 32.16
N HIS A 147 3.11 6.09 31.16
CA HIS A 147 3.12 7.39 30.49
C HIS A 147 1.71 7.81 30.04
N GLY A 148 1.46 9.12 29.97
CA GLY A 148 0.21 9.72 29.51
C GLY A 148 -0.39 10.72 30.52
N PRO A 149 -1.56 11.33 30.20
CA PRO A 149 -2.39 11.04 29.02
C PRO A 149 -2.01 11.84 27.76
N GLU A 150 -2.14 11.21 26.60
CA GLU A 150 -2.37 11.89 25.31
C GLU A 150 -3.89 11.99 25.10
N ARG A 151 -4.45 13.19 25.14
CA ARG A 151 -5.90 13.40 24.93
C ARG A 151 -6.21 13.66 23.46
N LEU A 152 -7.04 12.81 22.88
CA LEU A 152 -7.62 13.00 21.55
C LEU A 152 -9.09 13.39 21.68
N THR A 153 -9.41 14.62 21.29
CA THR A 153 -10.78 15.16 21.18
C THR A 153 -11.00 15.55 19.72
N THR A 154 -11.61 14.66 18.95
CA THR A 154 -11.58 14.72 17.47
C THR A 154 -12.83 14.08 16.86
N GLY A 155 -13.00 14.15 15.54
CA GLY A 155 -14.13 13.53 14.83
C GLY A 155 -15.48 14.27 14.97
N TRP A 156 -15.48 15.50 15.46
CA TRP A 156 -16.69 16.31 15.53
C TRP A 156 -17.15 16.81 14.15
N TRP A 157 -16.24 16.85 13.16
CA TRP A 157 -16.52 17.33 11.80
C TRP A 157 -17.10 16.26 10.86
N ASP A 158 -16.92 14.97 11.16
CA ASP A 158 -17.39 13.86 10.33
C ASP A 158 -18.53 13.05 10.99
N GLY A 159 -19.11 13.59 12.06
CA GLY A 159 -20.21 12.95 12.79
C GLY A 159 -19.79 11.74 13.62
N GLN A 160 -18.49 11.51 13.84
CA GLN A 160 -17.94 10.44 14.68
C GLN A 160 -17.09 11.03 15.82
N PRO A 161 -17.67 11.86 16.72
CA PRO A 161 -16.91 12.50 17.78
C PRO A 161 -16.36 11.45 18.75
N GLN A 162 -15.07 11.57 19.06
CA GLN A 162 -14.37 10.68 19.97
C GLN A 162 -13.54 11.49 20.95
N VAL A 163 -13.67 11.13 22.23
CA VAL A 163 -12.86 11.63 23.33
C VAL A 163 -12.16 10.45 23.97
N ARG A 164 -10.84 10.36 23.80
CA ARG A 164 -10.01 9.26 24.31
C ARG A 164 -8.76 9.82 24.99
N ASP A 165 -8.53 9.38 26.22
CA ASP A 165 -7.27 9.61 26.94
C ASP A 165 -6.39 8.39 26.75
N TYR A 166 -5.33 8.48 25.94
CA TYR A 166 -4.37 7.41 25.69
C TYR A 166 -3.23 7.40 26.70
N PHE A 167 -2.80 6.21 27.07
CA PHE A 167 -1.72 5.93 28.00
C PHE A 167 -0.84 4.81 27.47
N ILE A 168 0.43 4.84 27.86
CA ILE A 168 1.33 3.70 27.73
C ILE A 168 1.32 2.98 29.06
N ALA A 169 1.00 1.70 29.04
CA ALA A 169 0.94 0.86 30.23
C ALA A 169 1.77 -0.40 30.05
N ARG A 170 2.17 -1.00 31.17
CA ARG A 170 2.89 -2.26 31.20
C ARG A 170 2.05 -3.31 31.92
N ASP A 171 1.88 -4.48 31.33
CA ASP A 171 1.20 -5.58 32.01
C ASP A 171 2.14 -6.37 32.94
N THR A 172 1.58 -7.39 33.61
CA THR A 172 2.30 -8.29 34.51
C THR A 172 3.32 -9.17 33.79
N GLN A 173 3.21 -9.35 32.47
CA GLN A 173 4.18 -10.08 31.65
C GLN A 173 5.30 -9.17 31.12
N GLY A 174 5.20 -7.87 31.40
CA GLY A 174 6.17 -6.88 31.00
C GLY A 174 5.94 -6.31 29.61
N CYS A 175 4.83 -6.65 28.93
CA CYS A 175 4.48 -6.15 27.62
C CYS A 175 4.03 -4.69 27.69
N TRP A 176 4.46 -3.90 26.70
CA TRP A 176 4.10 -2.49 26.57
C TRP A 176 2.84 -2.35 25.72
N LEU A 177 1.81 -1.77 26.32
CA LEU A 177 0.48 -1.66 25.75
C LEU A 177 0.12 -0.21 25.57
N TRP A 178 -0.60 0.04 24.49
CA TRP A 178 -1.25 1.30 24.26
C TRP A 178 -2.73 1.16 24.60
N ILE A 179 -3.12 1.81 25.69
CA ILE A 179 -4.47 1.72 26.25
C ILE A 179 -5.12 3.10 26.21
N PHE A 180 -6.44 3.17 26.19
CA PHE A 180 -7.14 4.42 26.39
C PHE A 180 -8.33 4.27 27.30
N ARG A 181 -8.76 5.41 27.84
CA ARG A 181 -9.99 5.56 28.59
C ARG A 181 -10.97 6.46 27.83
N THR A 182 -12.22 6.03 27.74
CA THR A 182 -13.32 6.85 27.19
C THR A 182 -13.81 7.89 28.19
N GLU A 183 -14.62 8.85 27.74
CA GLU A 183 -15.33 9.80 28.60
C GLU A 183 -16.20 9.07 29.67
N THR A 184 -16.79 7.93 29.29
CA THR A 184 -17.57 7.05 30.19
C THR A 184 -16.72 6.18 31.12
N GLN A 185 -15.43 6.50 31.29
CA GLN A 185 -14.47 5.81 32.16
C GLN A 185 -14.24 4.32 31.83
N ARG A 186 -14.50 3.89 30.58
CA ARG A 186 -14.23 2.52 30.14
C ARG A 186 -12.82 2.43 29.56
N TRP A 187 -12.12 1.35 29.88
CA TRP A 187 -10.74 1.11 29.45
C TRP A 187 -10.65 0.12 28.30
N PHE A 188 -9.83 0.45 27.32
CA PHE A 188 -9.58 -0.37 26.14
C PHE A 188 -8.09 -0.44 25.84
N MET A 189 -7.67 -1.55 25.26
CA MET A 189 -6.37 -1.75 24.62
C MET A 189 -6.51 -1.53 23.12
N HIS A 190 -5.66 -0.69 22.55
CA HIS A 190 -5.69 -0.33 21.14
C HIS A 190 -4.45 -0.78 20.37
N GLY A 191 -3.32 -0.97 21.03
CA GLY A 191 -2.11 -1.45 20.35
C GLY A 191 -1.04 -1.94 21.30
N MET A 192 0.08 -2.36 20.72
CA MET A 192 1.25 -2.90 21.44
C MET A 192 2.54 -2.32 20.86
N PHE A 193 3.51 -2.04 21.72
CA PHE A 193 4.86 -1.66 21.31
C PHE A 193 5.73 -2.92 21.16
N SER A 194 6.63 -2.93 20.17
CA SER A 194 7.56 -4.02 19.86
C SER A 194 9.01 -3.56 19.92
#